data_AF-A0A2D4JZ44-F1
#
_entry.id   AF-A0A2D4JZ44-F1
#
_cell.length_a   1.000
_cell.length_b   1.000
_cell.length_c   1.000
_cell.angle_alpha   90.00
_cell.angle_beta   90.00
_cell.angle_gamma   90.00
#
_symmetry.space_group_name_H-M   'P 1'
#
loop_
_entity.id
_entity.type
_entity.pdbx_description
1 polymer ?
#
loop_
_entity_poly.entity_id
_entity_poly.type
_entity_poly.pdbx_seq_one_letter_code
_entity_poly.pdbx_strand_id
1 'polypeptide(L)'
;FCSAQESADWLRALSTNISDLTLQNMKMANKCCSASDQVIHMGWVNERLQGEDSPQLYTFKFLALKGSSFYIFSTPPVSTLDWIQAEKTYNLCEVLFKIHKLWLNNDCWLQANLYLGIHQDYELEDQRPYCFS
;
A
#
# COMPACT_ATOMS: atom_id res chain seq x y z
N PHE A 1 -25.31 -17.21 -2.45
CA PHE A 1 -24.44 -17.40 -1.28
C PHE A 1 -25.33 -17.81 -0.12
N CYS A 2 -25.32 -19.09 0.21
CA CYS A 2 -26.31 -19.71 1.08
C CYS A 2 -25.82 -19.82 2.54
N SER A 3 -24.53 -19.55 2.81
CA SER A 3 -24.01 -19.37 4.17
C SER A 3 -22.91 -18.30 4.26
N ALA A 4 -22.64 -17.82 5.48
CA ALA A 4 -21.51 -16.93 5.76
C ALA A 4 -20.16 -17.59 5.41
N GLN A 5 -20.05 -18.91 5.62
CA GLN A 5 -18.86 -19.69 5.29
C GLN A 5 -18.59 -19.70 3.78
N GLU A 6 -19.61 -20.00 2.96
CA GLU A 6 -19.49 -19.97 1.50
C GLU A 6 -19.09 -18.58 0.98
N SER A 7 -19.62 -17.53 1.61
CA SER A 7 -19.29 -16.14 1.26
C SER A 7 -17.82 -15.82 1.58
N ALA A 8 -17.35 -16.25 2.75
CA ALA A 8 -15.95 -16.09 3.16
C ALA A 8 -14.99 -16.90 2.27
N ASP A 9 -15.37 -18.13 1.90
CA ASP A 9 -14.56 -18.98 1.02
C ASP A 9 -14.47 -18.39 -0.39
N TRP A 10 -15.56 -17.83 -0.90
CA TRP A 10 -15.57 -17.14 -2.19
C TRP A 10 -14.70 -15.87 -2.17
N LEU A 11 -14.80 -15.04 -1.12
CA LEU A 11 -13.94 -13.86 -0.95
C LEU A 11 -12.47 -14.25 -0.87
N ARG A 12 -12.14 -15.34 -0.16
CA ARG A 12 -10.76 -15.86 -0.09
C ARG A 12 -10.27 -16.30 -1.46
N ALA A 13 -11.09 -17.06 -2.21
CA ALA A 13 -10.73 -17.52 -3.55
C ALA A 13 -10.47 -16.35 -4.51
N LEU A 14 -11.29 -15.29 -4.44
CA LEU A 14 -11.08 -14.06 -5.20
C LEU A 14 -9.79 -13.34 -4.81
N SER A 15 -9.55 -13.15 -3.51
CA SER A 15 -8.35 -12.49 -3.00
C SER A 15 -7.08 -13.23 -3.42
N THR A 16 -7.08 -14.56 -3.34
CA THR A 16 -5.98 -15.40 -3.84
C THR A 16 -5.78 -15.21 -5.34
N ASN A 17 -6.84 -15.25 -6.13
CA ASN A 17 -6.76 -15.09 -7.58
C ASN A 17 -6.17 -13.72 -7.99
N ILE A 18 -6.65 -12.64 -7.35
CA ILE A 18 -6.13 -11.28 -7.56
C ILE A 18 -4.64 -11.22 -7.21
N SER A 19 -4.24 -11.82 -6.08
CA SER A 19 -2.85 -11.84 -5.62
C SER A 19 -1.95 -12.60 -6.59
N ASP A 20 -2.39 -13.78 -7.05
CA ASP A 20 -1.64 -14.63 -7.98
C ASP A 20 -1.45 -13.95 -9.34
N LEU A 21 -2.52 -13.36 -9.89
CA LEU A 21 -2.45 -12.61 -11.14
C LEU A 21 -1.55 -11.37 -11.01
N THR A 22 -1.63 -10.65 -9.89
CA THR A 22 -0.76 -9.49 -9.62
C THR A 22 0.70 -9.92 -9.60
N LEU A 23 1.02 -11.02 -8.90
CA LEU A 23 2.37 -11.57 -8.85
C LEU A 23 2.86 -12.02 -10.23
N GLN A 24 2.00 -12.66 -11.03
CA GLN A 24 2.35 -13.05 -12.40
C GLN A 24 2.63 -11.82 -13.28
N ASN A 25 1.79 -10.78 -13.20
CA ASN A 25 2.00 -9.54 -13.94
C ASN A 25 3.32 -8.86 -13.55
N MET A 26 3.64 -8.80 -12.25
CA MET A 26 4.93 -8.28 -11.78
C MET A 26 6.10 -9.09 -12.33
N LYS A 27 6.02 -10.42 -12.28
CA LYS A 27 7.07 -11.29 -12.84
C LYS A 27 7.26 -11.05 -14.33
N MET A 28 6.18 -10.83 -15.09
CA MET A 28 6.27 -10.50 -16.51
C MET A 28 6.88 -9.14 -16.76
N ALA A 29 6.45 -8.09 -16.04
CA ALA A 29 7.00 -6.75 -16.15
C ALA A 29 8.51 -6.72 -15.82
N ASN A 30 8.94 -7.53 -14.85
CA ASN A 30 10.32 -7.58 -14.40
C ASN A 30 11.27 -8.41 -15.28
N LYS A 31 10.77 -9.12 -16.31
CA LYS A 31 11.59 -10.03 -17.15
C LYS A 31 12.84 -9.37 -17.74
N CYS A 32 12.76 -8.09 -18.08
CA CYS A 32 13.86 -7.33 -18.69
C CYS A 32 14.41 -6.23 -17.76
N CYS A 33 14.02 -6.22 -16.50
CA CYS A 33 14.43 -5.20 -15.54
C CYS A 33 15.63 -5.67 -14.71
N SER A 34 16.60 -4.77 -14.52
CA SER A 34 17.64 -4.96 -13.50
C SER A 34 17.04 -4.96 -12.10
N ALA A 35 17.71 -5.59 -11.12
CA ALA A 35 17.20 -5.69 -9.76
C ALA A 35 16.85 -4.33 -9.11
N SER A 36 17.56 -3.26 -9.46
CA SER A 36 17.30 -1.90 -8.96
C SER A 36 16.09 -1.21 -9.61
N ASP A 37 15.51 -1.80 -10.66
CA ASP A 37 14.40 -1.23 -11.44
C ASP A 37 13.18 -2.16 -11.52
N GLN A 38 13.12 -3.17 -10.66
CA GLN A 38 12.01 -4.13 -10.61
C GLN A 38 10.80 -3.56 -9.87
N VAL A 39 9.61 -3.98 -10.29
CA VAL A 39 8.36 -3.81 -9.56
C VAL A 39 8.40 -4.72 -8.33
N ILE A 40 8.29 -4.12 -7.15
CA ILE A 40 8.36 -4.77 -5.84
C ILE A 40 6.95 -5.00 -5.28
N HIS A 41 6.03 -4.08 -5.55
CA HIS A 41 4.64 -4.18 -5.12
C HIS A 41 3.74 -3.36 -6.05
N MET A 42 2.50 -3.78 -6.25
CA MET A 42 1.49 -2.98 -6.94
C MET A 42 0.07 -3.42 -6.57
N GLY A 43 -0.90 -2.52 -6.71
CA GLY A 43 -2.29 -2.81 -6.41
C GLY A 43 -3.21 -1.59 -6.46
N TRP A 44 -4.50 -1.84 -6.34
CA TRP A 44 -5.51 -0.80 -6.22
C TRP A 44 -5.53 -0.19 -4.82
N VAL A 45 -5.67 1.13 -4.76
CA VAL A 45 -5.80 1.90 -3.52
C VAL A 45 -6.91 2.94 -3.64
N ASN A 46 -7.40 3.41 -2.50
CA ASN A 46 -8.37 4.50 -2.42
C ASN A 46 -7.66 5.81 -2.08
N GLU A 47 -7.71 6.79 -2.99
CA GLU A 47 -7.28 8.17 -2.72
C GLU A 47 -8.49 8.97 -2.23
N ARG A 48 -8.35 9.63 -1.08
CA ARG A 48 -9.38 10.54 -0.56
C ARG A 48 -9.25 11.90 -1.26
N LEU A 49 -10.33 12.35 -1.88
CA LEU A 49 -10.40 13.70 -2.45
C LEU A 49 -10.59 14.70 -1.30
N GLN A 50 -9.68 15.68 -1.16
CA GLN A 50 -9.84 16.77 -0.20
C GLN A 50 -10.69 17.89 -0.82
N GLY A 51 -11.79 18.23 -0.15
CA GLY A 51 -12.64 19.39 -0.41
C GLY A 51 -13.40 19.72 0.88
N GLU A 52 -13.44 20.99 1.28
CA GLU A 52 -13.93 21.43 2.59
C GLU A 52 -15.41 21.08 2.86
N ASP A 53 -16.22 20.85 1.82
CA ASP A 53 -17.69 20.76 1.96
C ASP A 53 -18.36 19.55 1.26
N SER A 54 -17.60 18.53 0.84
CA SER A 54 -18.16 17.34 0.16
C SER A 54 -18.17 16.09 1.05
N PRO A 55 -19.15 15.17 0.90
CA PRO A 55 -19.03 13.82 1.45
C PRO A 55 -17.69 13.23 1.02
N GLN A 56 -17.03 12.44 1.87
CA GLN A 56 -15.68 11.90 1.60
C GLN A 56 -15.70 11.09 0.29
N LEU A 57 -15.37 11.73 -0.83
CA LEU A 57 -15.31 11.09 -2.13
C LEU A 57 -13.97 10.37 -2.20
N TYR A 58 -14.02 9.05 -2.38
CA TYR A 58 -12.86 8.23 -2.65
C TYR A 58 -12.80 7.96 -4.15
N THR A 59 -11.60 8.03 -4.70
CA THR A 59 -11.32 7.58 -6.07
C THR A 59 -10.35 6.42 -6.03
N PHE A 60 -10.57 5.43 -6.89
CA PHE A 60 -9.64 4.32 -7.03
C PHE A 60 -8.45 4.75 -7.86
N LYS A 61 -7.26 4.46 -7.37
CA LYS A 61 -5.99 4.65 -8.06
C LYS A 61 -5.23 3.34 -8.09
N PHE A 62 -4.40 3.16 -9.10
CA PHE A 62 -3.47 2.05 -9.15
C PHE A 62 -2.09 2.52 -8.72
N LEU A 63 -1.47 1.79 -7.81
CA LEU A 63 -0.19 2.12 -7.21
C LEU A 63 0.83 1.08 -7.61
N ALA A 64 2.06 1.51 -7.91
CA ALA A 64 3.19 0.60 -8.07
C ALA A 64 4.46 1.14 -7.40
N LEU A 65 5.19 0.26 -6.72
CA LEU A 65 6.54 0.49 -6.24
C LEU A 65 7.51 -0.21 -7.19
N LYS A 66 8.33 0.57 -7.90
CA LYS A 66 9.32 0.06 -8.86
C LYS A 66 10.68 0.72 -8.60
N GLY A 67 11.69 -0.09 -8.31
CA GLY A 67 12.99 0.39 -7.85
C GLY A 67 12.85 1.27 -6.60
N SER A 68 13.43 2.47 -6.65
CA SER A 68 13.31 3.49 -5.58
C SER A 68 12.17 4.48 -5.82
N SER A 69 11.24 4.19 -6.71
CA SER A 69 10.20 5.12 -7.16
C SER A 69 8.80 4.56 -6.93
N PHE A 70 7.91 5.46 -6.55
CA PHE A 70 6.51 5.18 -6.24
C PHE A 70 5.63 5.88 -7.26
N TYR A 71 4.77 5.11 -7.92
CA TYR A 71 3.97 5.54 -9.07
C TYR A 71 2.49 5.46 -8.74
N ILE A 72 1.73 6.47 -9.19
CA ILE A 72 0.27 6.51 -9.12
C ILE A 72 -0.27 6.60 -10.55
N PHE A 73 -1.25 5.76 -10.85
CA PHE A 73 -1.95 5.69 -12.14
C PHE A 73 -3.47 5.74 -11.93
N SER A 74 -4.22 6.16 -12.95
CA SER A 74 -5.67 5.95 -13.02
C SER A 74 -6.04 4.49 -13.31
N THR A 75 -5.21 3.79 -14.09
CA THR A 75 -5.41 2.40 -14.50
C THR A 75 -4.11 1.60 -14.39
N PRO A 76 -4.16 0.26 -14.23
CA PRO A 76 -2.97 -0.56 -14.13
C PRO A 76 -2.10 -0.44 -15.41
N PRO A 77 -0.76 -0.32 -15.28
CA PRO A 77 0.12 -0.31 -16.44
C PRO A 77 0.15 -1.70 -17.10
N VAL A 78 -0.09 -1.75 -18.41
CA VAL A 78 -0.09 -2.95 -19.25
C VAL A 78 1.21 -3.04 -20.05
N SER A 79 1.77 -1.89 -20.46
CA SER A 79 2.96 -1.78 -21.29
C SER A 79 4.09 -1.01 -20.61
N THR A 80 5.30 -1.14 -21.14
CA THR A 80 6.47 -0.36 -20.67
C THR A 80 6.27 1.15 -20.84
N LEU A 81 5.50 1.58 -21.84
CA LEU A 81 5.23 3.00 -22.10
C LEU A 81 4.32 3.61 -21.03
N ASP A 82 3.44 2.81 -20.43
CA ASP A 82 2.47 3.29 -19.44
C ASP A 82 3.16 3.83 -18.19
N TRP A 83 4.35 3.31 -17.86
CA TRP A 83 5.17 3.77 -16.72
C TRP A 83 5.60 5.23 -16.83
N ILE A 84 5.70 5.76 -18.06
CA ILE A 84 6.05 7.16 -18.32
C ILE A 84 4.80 8.05 -18.16
N GLN A 85 3.60 7.46 -18.28
CA GLN A 85 2.32 8.14 -18.19
C GLN A 85 1.71 8.10 -16.78
N ALA A 86 2.49 7.74 -15.77
CA ALA A 86 2.05 7.82 -14.38
C ALA A 86 1.57 9.24 -14.06
N GLU A 87 0.42 9.36 -13.40
CA GLU A 87 -0.13 10.66 -13.01
C GLU A 87 0.80 11.37 -12.02
N LYS A 88 1.40 10.60 -11.11
CA LYS A 88 2.35 11.09 -10.10
C LYS A 88 3.49 10.08 -9.96
N THR A 89 4.69 10.58 -9.75
CA THR A 89 5.88 9.78 -9.39
C THR A 89 6.60 10.45 -8.24
N TYR A 90 6.93 9.66 -7.22
CA TYR A 90 7.66 10.12 -6.04
C TYR A 90 8.89 9.24 -5.81
N ASN A 91 9.95 9.82 -5.29
CA ASN A 91 11.06 9.02 -4.79
C ASN A 91 10.66 8.40 -3.44
N LEU A 92 10.90 7.11 -3.26
CA LEU A 92 10.52 6.37 -2.06
C LEU A 92 11.12 6.98 -0.79
N CYS A 93 12.39 7.39 -0.84
CA CYS A 93 13.04 8.02 0.30
C CYS A 93 12.30 9.31 0.69
N GLU A 94 11.91 10.13 -0.28
CA GLU A 94 11.13 11.35 0.00
C GLU A 94 9.78 11.05 0.64
N VAL A 95 9.09 9.99 0.19
CA VAL A 95 7.82 9.57 0.79
C VAL A 95 8.02 9.12 2.23
N LEU A 96 9.01 8.26 2.49
CA LEU A 96 9.34 7.79 3.83
C LEU A 96 9.69 8.95 4.77
N PHE A 97 10.50 9.91 4.30
CA PHE A 97 10.85 11.08 5.11
C PHE A 97 9.65 12.02 5.35
N LYS A 98 8.75 12.20 4.38
CA LYS A 98 7.52 13.00 4.55
C LYS A 98 6.57 12.35 5.55
N ILE A 99 6.37 11.04 5.46
CA ILE A 99 5.57 10.28 6.43
C ILE A 99 6.21 10.39 7.81
N HIS A 100 7.52 10.15 7.92
CA HIS A 100 8.23 10.27 9.19
C HIS A 100 8.10 11.69 9.79
N LYS A 101 8.22 12.74 8.96
CA LYS A 101 8.03 14.13 9.41
C LYS A 101 6.60 14.40 9.89
N LEU A 102 5.59 13.88 9.18
CA LEU A 102 4.18 13.98 9.60
C LEU A 102 3.93 13.21 10.90
N TRP A 103 4.54 12.03 11.03
CA TRP A 103 4.44 11.18 12.22
C TRP A 103 5.10 11.84 13.44
N LEU A 104 6.30 12.42 13.27
CA LEU A 104 6.94 13.24 14.31
C LEU A 104 6.11 14.47 14.69
N ASN A 105 5.39 15.06 13.74
CA ASN A 105 4.56 16.23 13.99
C ASN A 105 3.23 15.87 14.68
N ASN A 106 2.78 14.62 14.57
CA ASN A 106 1.51 14.15 15.13
C ASN A 106 1.65 13.28 16.39
N ASP A 107 2.79 12.60 16.63
CA ASP A 107 2.94 11.58 17.68
C ASP A 107 4.28 11.65 18.44
N CYS A 108 4.52 12.72 19.20
CA CYS A 108 5.64 12.77 20.17
C CYS A 108 5.51 11.80 21.36
N TRP A 109 4.63 10.78 21.39
CA TRP A 109 4.43 10.05 22.65
C TRP A 109 4.36 8.52 22.69
N LEU A 110 4.18 7.72 21.63
CA LEU A 110 3.90 6.28 21.89
C LEU A 110 4.59 5.17 21.10
N GLN A 111 5.38 5.38 20.04
CA GLN A 111 5.77 4.19 19.24
C GLN A 111 7.16 4.19 18.59
N ALA A 112 8.05 5.12 18.97
CA ALA A 112 9.49 4.96 18.69
C ALA A 112 10.12 3.78 19.48
N ASN A 113 9.48 3.35 20.58
CA ASN A 113 9.98 2.25 21.42
C ASN A 113 9.87 0.88 20.75
N LEU A 114 8.98 0.67 19.78
CA LEU A 114 8.77 -0.66 19.18
C LEU A 114 9.81 -1.01 18.10
N TYR A 115 10.47 0.00 17.49
CA TYR A 115 11.39 -0.22 16.37
C TYR A 115 12.88 -0.27 16.75
N LEU A 116 13.25 0.12 17.97
CA LEU A 116 14.67 0.23 18.39
C LEU A 116 15.09 -0.75 19.50
N GLY A 117 14.22 -1.66 19.95
CA GLY A 117 14.62 -2.77 20.82
C GLY A 117 15.30 -2.32 22.14
N ILE A 118 14.84 -1.22 22.75
CA ILE A 118 15.30 -0.82 24.08
C ILE A 118 14.40 -1.52 25.10
N HIS A 119 14.94 -2.59 25.68
CA HIS A 119 14.36 -3.28 26.83
C HIS A 119 14.21 -2.29 27.99
N GLN A 120 12.99 -2.08 28.48
CA GLN A 120 12.73 -1.75 29.88
C GLN A 120 11.29 -2.11 30.22
N ASP A 121 11.19 -3.01 31.19
CA ASP A 121 9.97 -3.51 31.81
C ASP A 121 9.06 -2.38 32.27
N TYR A 122 7.79 -2.38 31.88
CA TYR A 122 6.70 -1.87 32.72
C TYR A 122 5.35 -2.46 32.27
N GLU A 123 4.53 -2.74 33.28
CA GLU A 123 3.37 -3.62 33.30
C GLU A 123 2.09 -3.05 32.65
N LEU A 124 1.34 -3.97 32.02
CA LEU A 124 -0.12 -4.17 32.01
C LEU A 124 -1.12 -3.17 31.37
N GLU A 125 -2.05 -3.79 30.62
CA GLU A 125 -3.41 -3.38 30.15
C GLU A 125 -3.50 -2.46 28.92
N ASP A 126 -4.32 -2.72 27.89
CA ASP A 126 -5.46 -3.62 27.67
C ASP A 126 -5.45 -3.99 26.16
N GLN A 127 -5.52 -5.29 25.83
CA GLN A 127 -5.43 -5.77 24.45
C GLN A 127 -6.81 -5.71 23.77
N ARG A 128 -7.00 -4.73 22.88
CA ARG A 128 -7.95 -4.88 21.77
C ARG A 128 -7.22 -4.71 20.43
N PRO A 129 -7.28 -5.71 19.53
CA PRO A 129 -6.65 -5.58 18.23
C PRO A 129 -7.38 -4.54 17.38
N TYR A 130 -6.64 -3.57 16.88
CA TYR A 130 -7.11 -2.63 15.88
C TYR A 130 -7.43 -3.39 14.58
N CYS A 131 -8.72 -3.54 14.30
CA CYS A 131 -9.21 -4.08 13.04
C CYS A 131 -9.03 -3.04 11.93
N PHE A 132 -8.26 -3.36 10.89
CA PHE A 132 -8.35 -2.69 9.60
C PHE A 132 -9.29 -3.49 8.71
N SER A 133 -10.28 -2.79 8.14
CA SER A 133 -11.26 -3.32 7.17
C SER A 133 -10.61 -3.56 5.81
#